data_AF-A0A6H1P7T7-F1
#
_entry.id   AF-A0A6H1P7T7-F1
#
_cell.length_a   1.000
_cell.length_b   1.000
_cell.length_c   1.000
_cell.angle_alpha   90.00
_cell.angle_beta   90.00
_cell.angle_gamma   90.00
#
_symmetry.space_group_name_H-M   'P 1'
#
loop_
_entity.id
_entity.type
_entity.pdbx_description
1 polymer ?
#
loop_
_entity_poly.entity_id
_entity_poly.type
_entity_poly.pdbx_seq_one_letter_code
_entity_poly.pdbx_strand_id
1 'polypeptide(L)'
;MFDPTAFDNMKVVIEGALYDLDIIGEIVITDRNDLINMAKMSRKFNVSFRLPKSSVIATIEMTSNLVNLAAELLPALQSEQKAGCHLRLQFLIEHKDMEIDFQAVENILLNVWGATRKITQIVQYQPLEIVRKQTHVINVDFDRLIREDQVDDLVEMTDFIMTTLKQLNREF
;
A
#
# COMPACT_ATOMS: atom_id res chain seq x y z
N MET A 1 -2.42 27.53 15.22
CA MET A 1 -1.71 26.35 14.69
C MET A 1 -2.81 25.39 14.31
N PHE A 2 -2.92 25.01 13.03
CA PHE A 2 -3.86 23.96 12.66
C PHE A 2 -3.24 22.65 13.14
N ASP A 3 -4.00 21.84 13.86
CA ASP A 3 -3.56 20.49 14.18
C ASP A 3 -3.34 19.71 12.86
N PRO A 4 -2.30 18.88 12.78
CA PRO A 4 -2.08 18.04 11.61
C PRO A 4 -3.32 17.20 11.31
N THR A 5 -3.59 16.94 10.03
CA THR A 5 -4.68 16.05 9.64
C THR A 5 -4.35 14.61 10.04
N ALA A 6 -5.36 13.77 10.21
CA ALA A 6 -5.20 12.33 10.40
C ALA A 6 -4.35 11.72 9.26
N PHE A 7 -4.52 12.21 8.03
CA PHE A 7 -3.67 11.85 6.89
C PHE A 7 -2.20 12.22 7.13
N ASP A 8 -1.91 13.42 7.65
CA ASP A 8 -0.53 13.84 7.95
C ASP A 8 0.09 12.98 9.06
N ASN A 9 -0.66 12.70 10.13
CA ASN A 9 -0.18 11.88 11.24
C ASN A 9 0.09 10.43 10.81
N MET A 10 -0.86 9.79 10.11
CA MET A 10 -0.69 8.42 9.60
C MET A 10 0.46 8.31 8.61
N LYS A 11 0.65 9.33 7.75
CA LYS A 11 1.76 9.36 6.81
C LYS A 11 3.09 9.34 7.55
N VAL A 12 3.25 10.18 8.57
CA VAL A 12 4.48 10.24 9.37
C VAL A 12 4.77 8.89 10.03
N VAL A 13 3.75 8.19 10.53
CA VAL A 13 3.92 6.88 11.16
C VAL A 13 4.35 5.81 10.16
N ILE A 14 3.68 5.70 9.00
CA ILE A 14 4.08 4.75 7.95
C ILE A 14 5.50 5.06 7.45
N GLU A 15 5.81 6.34 7.22
CA GLU A 15 7.15 6.74 6.81
C GLU A 15 8.20 6.34 7.84
N GLY A 16 7.97 6.64 9.13
CA GLY A 16 8.87 6.27 10.21
C GLY A 16 9.15 4.76 10.24
N ALA A 17 8.10 3.95 10.25
CA ALA A 17 8.23 2.49 10.29
C ALA A 17 9.02 1.93 9.09
N LEU A 18 8.78 2.44 7.88
CA LEU A 18 9.51 2.00 6.68
C LEU A 18 10.96 2.50 6.64
N TYR A 19 11.22 3.74 7.06
CA TYR A 19 12.59 4.24 7.13
C TYR A 19 13.43 3.52 8.17
N ASP A 20 12.85 3.14 9.31
CA ASP A 20 13.54 2.32 10.30
C ASP A 20 13.99 0.99 9.68
N LEU A 21 13.11 0.32 8.92
CA LEU A 21 13.42 -0.92 8.19
C LEU A 21 14.47 -0.73 7.08
N ASP A 22 14.44 0.40 6.38
CA ASP A 22 15.41 0.75 5.32
C ASP A 22 16.79 1.02 5.90
N ILE A 23 16.87 1.75 7.03
CA ILE A 23 18.12 2.08 7.73
C ILE A 23 18.82 0.81 8.24
N ILE A 24 18.08 -0.15 8.77
CA ILE A 24 18.65 -1.44 9.22
C ILE A 24 18.91 -2.41 8.05
N GLY A 25 18.49 -2.06 6.83
CA GLY A 25 18.72 -2.83 5.61
C GLY A 25 17.80 -4.03 5.41
N GLU A 26 16.66 -4.09 6.11
CA GLU A 26 15.64 -5.14 5.92
C GLU A 26 14.82 -4.92 4.64
N ILE A 27 14.67 -3.66 4.21
CA ILE A 27 14.07 -3.28 2.93
C ILE A 27 14.96 -2.27 2.20
N VAL A 28 14.60 -2.00 0.95
CA VAL A 28 15.11 -0.88 0.16
C VAL A 28 13.91 -0.09 -0.37
N ILE A 29 13.77 1.16 0.04
CA ILE A 29 12.79 2.09 -0.54
C ILE A 29 13.22 2.44 -1.98
N THR A 30 12.32 2.23 -2.94
CA THR A 30 12.59 2.41 -4.37
C THR A 30 11.90 3.63 -4.96
N ASP A 31 10.77 4.05 -4.40
CA ASP A 31 10.05 5.23 -4.87
C ASP A 31 9.19 5.83 -3.74
N ARG A 32 8.95 7.14 -3.81
CA ARG A 32 8.13 7.88 -2.84
C ARG A 32 7.50 9.09 -3.52
N ASN A 33 6.18 9.18 -3.47
CA ASN A 33 5.44 10.31 -4.04
C ASN A 33 4.44 10.89 -3.04
N ASP A 34 4.41 12.22 -2.97
CA ASP A 34 3.35 12.98 -2.30
C ASP A 34 2.67 13.87 -3.36
N LEU A 35 1.38 13.62 -3.57
CA LEU A 35 0.61 14.16 -4.67
C LEU A 35 -0.59 14.92 -4.12
N ILE A 36 -0.78 16.15 -4.60
CA ILE A 36 -1.96 16.96 -4.31
C ILE A 36 -2.70 17.22 -5.61
N ASN A 37 -3.98 16.89 -5.63
CA ASN A 37 -4.89 17.27 -6.70
C ASN A 37 -5.70 18.50 -6.25
N MET A 38 -5.37 19.68 -6.78
CA MET A 38 -6.03 20.92 -6.40
C MET A 38 -7.48 21.03 -6.91
N ALA A 39 -7.80 20.43 -8.06
CA ALA A 39 -9.15 20.49 -8.61
C ALA A 39 -10.15 19.64 -7.80
N LYS A 40 -9.69 18.49 -7.31
CA LYS A 40 -10.48 17.59 -6.45
C LYS A 40 -10.27 17.83 -4.95
N MET A 41 -9.33 18.70 -4.59
CA MET A 41 -8.83 18.91 -3.23
C MET A 41 -8.55 17.58 -2.52
N SER A 42 -7.80 16.69 -3.18
CA SER A 42 -7.45 15.37 -2.66
C SER A 42 -5.94 15.20 -2.56
N ARG A 43 -5.50 14.41 -1.57
CA ARG A 43 -4.09 14.06 -1.34
C ARG A 43 -3.88 12.57 -1.55
N LYS A 44 -2.72 12.21 -2.08
CA LYS A 44 -2.26 10.84 -2.25
C LYS A 44 -0.80 10.75 -1.85
N PHE A 45 -0.50 9.84 -0.94
CA PHE A 45 0.87 9.46 -0.60
C PHE A 45 1.08 8.03 -1.06
N ASN A 46 2.20 7.74 -1.72
CA ASN A 46 2.62 6.37 -1.94
C ASN A 46 4.12 6.20 -1.69
N VAL A 47 4.47 5.01 -1.25
CA VAL A 47 5.85 4.59 -1.01
C VAL A 47 6.00 3.17 -1.48
N SER A 48 7.00 2.95 -2.34
CA SER A 48 7.32 1.65 -2.91
C SER A 48 8.65 1.17 -2.35
N PHE A 49 8.70 -0.10 -1.97
CA PHE A 49 9.88 -0.72 -1.37
C PHE A 49 9.91 -2.21 -1.66
N ARG A 50 11.07 -2.83 -1.43
CA ARG A 50 11.29 -4.26 -1.66
C ARG A 50 12.30 -4.83 -0.70
N LEU A 51 12.34 -6.16 -0.56
CA LEU A 51 13.42 -6.83 0.14
C LEU A 51 14.75 -6.67 -0.62
N PRO A 52 15.91 -6.68 0.06
CA PRO A 52 17.21 -6.68 -0.59
C PRO A 52 17.31 -7.83 -1.60
N LYS A 53 17.69 -7.49 -2.84
CA LYS A 53 17.84 -8.44 -3.96
C LYS A 53 16.53 -9.12 -4.42
N SER A 54 15.37 -8.65 -3.99
CA SER A 54 14.07 -9.10 -4.49
C SER A 54 13.64 -8.35 -5.74
N SER A 55 12.87 -9.00 -6.62
CA SER A 55 12.15 -8.39 -7.74
C SER A 55 10.73 -7.98 -7.38
N VAL A 56 10.22 -8.38 -6.22
CA VAL A 56 8.87 -8.08 -5.74
C VAL A 56 8.87 -6.71 -5.07
N ILE A 57 8.09 -5.77 -5.61
CA ILE A 57 7.94 -4.42 -5.07
C ILE A 57 6.59 -4.33 -4.37
N ALA A 58 6.58 -3.96 -3.09
CA ALA A 58 5.37 -3.57 -2.37
C ALA A 58 5.18 -2.05 -2.48
N THR A 59 3.94 -1.61 -2.67
CA THR A 59 3.55 -0.20 -2.65
C THR A 59 2.40 -0.01 -1.68
N ILE A 60 2.61 0.83 -0.67
CA ILE A 60 1.54 1.33 0.20
C ILE A 60 1.04 2.65 -0.38
N GLU A 61 -0.27 2.77 -0.58
CA GLU A 61 -0.92 3.99 -1.02
C GLU A 61 -1.92 4.46 0.03
N MET A 62 -1.78 5.71 0.47
CA MET A 62 -2.78 6.41 1.28
C MET A 62 -3.47 7.49 0.45
N THR A 63 -4.79 7.63 0.62
CA THR A 63 -5.56 8.69 -0.04
C THR A 63 -6.54 9.37 0.91
N SER A 64 -6.58 10.69 0.84
CA SER A 64 -7.57 11.53 1.54
C SER A 64 -8.26 12.41 0.51
N ASN A 65 -9.59 12.35 0.46
CA ASN A 65 -10.38 13.17 -0.46
C ASN A 65 -10.92 14.43 0.25
N LEU A 66 -11.61 15.30 -0.49
CA LEU A 66 -12.18 16.53 0.07
C LEU A 66 -13.13 16.26 1.25
N VAL A 67 -13.90 15.16 1.22
CA VAL A 67 -14.82 14.82 2.30
C VAL A 67 -14.06 14.45 3.57
N ASN A 68 -12.96 13.71 3.45
CA ASN A 68 -12.09 13.38 4.57
C ASN A 68 -11.48 14.64 5.18
N LEU A 69 -10.87 15.49 4.34
CA LEU A 69 -10.26 16.74 4.78
C LEU A 69 -11.28 17.69 5.45
N ALA A 70 -12.48 17.81 4.88
CA ALA A 70 -13.52 18.67 5.43
C ALA A 70 -14.04 18.17 6.78
N ALA A 71 -14.13 16.85 6.99
CA ALA A 71 -14.53 16.28 8.26
C ALA A 71 -13.54 16.61 9.39
N GLU A 72 -12.25 16.74 9.05
CA GLU A 72 -11.20 17.08 10.00
C GLU A 72 -11.14 18.57 10.30
N LEU A 73 -11.25 19.41 9.26
CA LEU A 73 -11.19 20.87 9.40
C LEU A 73 -12.44 21.50 10.02
N LEU A 74 -13.59 20.81 9.96
CA LEU A 74 -14.88 21.33 10.42
C LEU A 74 -15.59 20.33 11.37
N PRO A 75 -15.08 20.15 12.61
CA PRO A 75 -15.66 19.19 13.58
C PRO A 75 -17.14 19.47 13.88
N ALA A 76 -17.53 20.75 13.81
CA ALA A 76 -18.91 21.20 14.04
C ALA A 76 -19.94 20.59 13.05
N LEU A 77 -19.50 20.01 11.93
CA LEU A 77 -20.37 19.33 10.96
C LEU A 77 -20.77 17.90 11.37
N GLN A 78 -20.35 17.41 12.55
CA GLN A 78 -20.68 16.07 13.08
C GLN A 78 -20.32 14.93 12.12
N SER A 79 -19.26 15.11 11.33
CA SER A 79 -18.79 14.16 10.32
C SER A 79 -17.50 13.45 10.73
N GLU A 80 -17.17 13.41 12.02
CA GLU A 80 -15.95 12.79 12.59
C GLU A 80 -15.73 11.34 12.11
N GLN A 81 -16.80 10.59 11.82
CA GLN A 81 -16.70 9.24 11.25
C GLN A 81 -16.06 9.19 9.86
N LYS A 82 -15.90 10.34 9.19
CA LYS A 82 -15.26 10.49 7.88
C LYS A 82 -13.85 11.10 7.96
N ALA A 83 -13.40 11.50 9.14
CA ALA A 83 -12.02 11.93 9.36
C ALA A 83 -11.08 10.72 9.24
N GLY A 84 -10.05 10.81 8.41
CA GLY A 84 -9.17 9.67 8.13
C GLY A 84 -8.76 9.53 6.66
N CYS A 85 -8.17 8.39 6.31
CA CYS A 85 -7.72 8.10 4.95
C CYS A 85 -8.02 6.66 4.53
N HIS A 86 -7.99 6.42 3.22
CA HIS A 86 -8.12 5.09 2.64
C HIS A 86 -6.73 4.54 2.35
N LEU A 87 -6.54 3.26 2.66
CA LEU A 87 -5.32 2.53 2.35
C LEU A 87 -5.54 1.51 1.24
N ARG A 88 -4.52 1.38 0.40
CA ARG A 88 -4.38 0.28 -0.55
C ARG A 88 -2.96 -0.25 -0.47
N LEU A 89 -2.85 -1.57 -0.56
CA LEU A 89 -1.57 -2.26 -0.69
C LEU A 89 -1.51 -2.95 -2.05
N GLN A 90 -0.39 -2.79 -2.73
CA GLN A 90 -0.11 -3.40 -4.01
C GLN A 90 1.23 -4.14 -3.96
N PHE A 91 1.32 -5.27 -4.65
CA PHE A 91 2.56 -5.96 -4.95
C PHE A 91 2.72 -6.03 -6.47
N LEU A 92 3.89 -5.64 -6.95
CA LEU A 92 4.26 -5.66 -8.36
C LEU A 92 5.44 -6.61 -8.53
N ILE A 93 5.28 -7.59 -9.42
CA ILE A 93 6.31 -8.56 -9.78
C ILE A 93 6.56 -8.43 -11.28
N GLU A 94 7.82 -8.20 -11.67
CA GLU A 94 8.24 -8.24 -13.06
C GLU A 94 9.03 -9.53 -13.34
N HIS A 95 8.58 -10.31 -14.30
CA HIS A 95 9.26 -11.55 -14.69
C HIS A 95 9.22 -11.77 -16.21
N LYS A 96 10.13 -12.63 -16.68
CA LYS A 96 10.22 -13.04 -18.08
C LYS A 96 9.73 -14.47 -18.20
N ASP A 97 8.75 -14.71 -19.07
CA ASP A 97 8.29 -16.05 -19.48
C ASP A 97 8.12 -17.05 -18.31
N MET A 98 7.37 -16.66 -17.27
CA MET A 98 7.03 -17.53 -16.14
C MET A 98 5.52 -17.75 -16.11
N GLU A 99 5.09 -19.00 -15.95
CA GLU A 99 3.70 -19.29 -15.60
C GLU A 99 3.46 -18.89 -14.15
N ILE A 100 2.46 -18.04 -13.92
CA ILE A 100 2.08 -17.60 -12.58
C ILE A 100 1.05 -18.59 -12.03
N ASP A 101 1.32 -19.18 -10.87
CA ASP A 101 0.29 -19.89 -10.11
C ASP A 101 -0.55 -18.87 -9.31
N PHE A 102 -1.62 -18.38 -9.95
CA PHE A 102 -2.53 -17.41 -9.33
C PHE A 102 -3.18 -17.95 -8.05
N GLN A 103 -3.39 -19.27 -7.94
CA GLN A 103 -4.03 -19.86 -6.77
C GLN A 103 -3.06 -19.95 -5.60
N ALA A 104 -1.80 -20.30 -5.87
CA ALA A 104 -0.74 -20.28 -4.86
C ALA A 104 -0.53 -18.86 -4.30
N VAL A 105 -0.47 -17.86 -5.19
CA VAL A 105 -0.39 -16.45 -4.82
C VAL A 105 -1.59 -16.02 -3.97
N GLU A 106 -2.81 -16.33 -4.41
CA GLU A 106 -4.03 -15.99 -3.64
C GLU A 106 -4.00 -16.61 -2.24
N ASN A 107 -3.60 -17.88 -2.12
CA ASN A 107 -3.51 -18.58 -0.83
C ASN A 107 -2.48 -17.93 0.10
N ILE A 108 -1.31 -17.50 -0.42
CA ILE A 108 -0.31 -16.73 0.35
C ILE A 108 -0.97 -15.48 0.94
N LEU A 109 -1.68 -14.70 0.11
CA LEU A 109 -2.30 -13.46 0.54
C LEU A 109 -3.43 -13.70 1.56
N LEU A 110 -4.30 -14.69 1.34
CA LEU A 110 -5.39 -14.99 2.26
C LEU A 110 -4.89 -15.54 3.61
N ASN A 111 -3.77 -16.27 3.63
CA ASN A 111 -3.16 -16.76 4.87
C ASN A 111 -2.56 -15.63 5.72
N VAL A 112 -1.99 -14.60 5.08
CA VAL A 112 -1.38 -13.47 5.78
C VAL A 112 -2.42 -12.42 6.18
N TRP A 113 -3.35 -12.09 5.27
CA TRP A 113 -4.28 -10.96 5.43
C TRP A 113 -5.68 -11.36 5.92
N GLY A 114 -5.98 -12.66 5.93
CA GLY A 114 -7.26 -13.24 6.32
C GLY A 114 -8.16 -13.59 5.15
N ALA A 115 -8.96 -14.64 5.32
CA ALA A 115 -9.79 -15.24 4.28
C ALA A 115 -10.91 -14.34 3.72
N THR A 116 -11.25 -13.25 4.40
CA THR A 116 -12.33 -12.33 3.99
C THR A 116 -11.83 -11.15 3.16
N ARG A 117 -10.52 -11.03 2.94
CA ARG A 117 -9.92 -9.92 2.19
C ARG A 117 -10.17 -10.08 0.70
N LYS A 118 -10.43 -8.94 0.05
CA LYS A 118 -10.55 -8.88 -1.40
C LYS A 118 -9.16 -8.77 -2.01
N ILE A 119 -8.75 -9.83 -2.70
CA ILE A 119 -7.49 -9.90 -3.45
C ILE A 119 -7.82 -9.79 -4.94
N THR A 120 -7.11 -8.91 -5.66
CA THR A 120 -7.24 -8.78 -7.12
C THR A 120 -5.90 -8.97 -7.78
N GLN A 121 -5.81 -9.92 -8.72
CA GLN A 121 -4.61 -10.21 -9.50
C GLN A 121 -4.80 -9.77 -10.94
N ILE A 122 -3.83 -9.03 -11.50
CA ILE A 122 -3.85 -8.47 -12.84
C ILE A 122 -2.51 -8.78 -13.52
N VAL A 123 -2.55 -9.36 -14.71
CA VAL A 123 -1.35 -9.55 -15.54
C VAL A 123 -1.37 -8.58 -16.71
N GLN A 124 -0.26 -7.89 -16.88
CA GLN A 124 -0.03 -6.96 -17.98
C GLN A 124 1.17 -7.42 -18.79
N TYR A 125 1.06 -7.39 -20.11
CA TYR A 125 2.16 -7.70 -21.01
C TYR A 125 2.03 -6.90 -22.29
N GLN A 126 3.16 -6.56 -22.91
CA GLN A 126 3.17 -5.85 -24.18
C GLN A 126 3.22 -6.86 -25.34
N PRO A 127 2.13 -7.04 -26.11
CA PRO A 127 2.06 -8.11 -27.12
C PRO A 127 3.01 -7.91 -28.31
N LEU A 128 3.51 -6.69 -28.49
CA LEU A 128 4.39 -6.31 -29.59
C LEU A 128 5.88 -6.30 -29.21
N GLU A 129 6.24 -6.58 -27.95
CA GLU A 129 7.65 -6.67 -27.55
C GLU A 129 8.26 -8.02 -27.94
N ILE A 130 9.51 -7.97 -28.40
CA ILE A 130 10.30 -9.16 -28.77
C ILE A 130 10.57 -10.04 -27.53
N VAL A 131 10.77 -9.42 -26.37
CA VAL A 131 10.91 -10.11 -25.09
C VAL A 131 9.59 -9.99 -24.35
N ARG A 132 8.93 -11.12 -24.07
CA ARG A 132 7.68 -11.13 -23.31
C ARG A 132 7.97 -10.86 -21.84
N LYS A 133 7.94 -9.58 -21.47
CA LYS A 133 7.86 -9.15 -20.09
C LYS A 133 6.42 -9.20 -19.62
N GLN A 134 6.21 -9.82 -18.48
CA GLN A 134 4.94 -9.83 -17.80
C GLN A 134 5.09 -9.09 -16.47
N THR A 135 4.12 -8.22 -16.20
CA THR A 135 3.96 -7.54 -14.93
C THR A 135 2.74 -8.14 -14.25
N HIS A 136 2.98 -8.78 -13.10
CA HIS A 136 1.92 -9.28 -12.25
C HIS A 136 1.68 -8.26 -11.12
N VAL A 137 0.45 -7.77 -11.06
CA VAL A 137 -0.01 -6.78 -10.08
C VAL A 137 -1.04 -7.43 -9.17
N ILE A 138 -0.74 -7.48 -7.87
CA ILE A 138 -1.61 -8.02 -6.83
C ILE A 138 -2.06 -6.85 -5.97
N ASN A 139 -3.37 -6.67 -5.78
CA ASN A 139 -3.92 -5.64 -4.91
C ASN A 139 -4.64 -6.28 -3.72
N VAL A 140 -4.38 -5.76 -2.52
CA VAL A 140 -5.10 -6.08 -1.28
C VAL A 140 -5.95 -4.87 -0.92
N ASP A 141 -7.27 -5.02 -0.99
CA ASP A 141 -8.21 -3.97 -0.63
C ASP A 141 -8.67 -4.12 0.83
N PHE A 142 -8.58 -3.03 1.59
CA PHE A 142 -9.01 -3.00 3.00
C PHE A 142 -10.48 -2.58 3.18
N ASP A 143 -11.08 -1.96 2.16
CA ASP A 143 -12.46 -1.45 2.10
C ASP A 143 -12.96 -0.76 3.38
N ARG A 144 -12.05 -0.09 4.09
CA ARG A 144 -12.35 0.64 5.32
C ARG A 144 -11.59 1.95 5.35
N LEU A 145 -12.23 2.95 5.95
CA LEU A 145 -11.56 4.19 6.35
C LEU A 145 -10.68 3.90 7.57
N ILE A 146 -9.42 4.31 7.51
CA ILE A 146 -8.51 4.28 8.66
C ILE A 146 -8.51 5.64 9.31
N ARG A 147 -8.72 5.64 10.61
CA ARG A 147 -8.73 6.82 11.46
C ARG A 147 -7.46 6.89 12.31
N GLU A 148 -7.25 8.04 12.93
CA GLU A 148 -6.07 8.29 13.75
C GLU A 148 -5.98 7.40 15.00
N ASP A 149 -7.10 6.95 15.56
CA ASP A 149 -7.12 5.99 16.68
C ASP A 149 -6.61 4.58 16.29
N GLN A 150 -6.41 4.34 15.00
CA GLN A 150 -5.94 3.06 14.44
C GLN A 150 -4.51 3.15 13.88
N VAL A 151 -3.74 4.15 14.31
CA VAL A 151 -2.36 4.35 13.86
C VAL A 151 -1.46 3.18 14.25
N ASP A 152 -1.68 2.55 15.40
CA ASP A 152 -0.91 1.37 15.83
C ASP A 152 -1.12 0.18 14.87
N ASP A 153 -2.34 0.00 14.33
CA ASP A 153 -2.63 -1.03 13.31
C ASP A 153 -1.76 -0.85 12.05
N LEU A 154 -1.31 0.37 11.75
CA LEU A 154 -0.47 0.66 10.58
C LEU A 154 0.96 0.16 10.76
N VAL A 155 1.46 0.21 11.98
CA VAL A 155 2.79 -0.31 12.30
C VAL A 155 2.74 -1.83 12.20
N GLU A 156 1.75 -2.48 12.80
CA GLU A 156 1.55 -3.93 12.67
C GLU A 156 1.37 -4.36 11.21
N MET A 157 0.70 -3.54 10.39
CA MET A 157 0.54 -3.79 8.95
C MET A 157 1.89 -3.97 8.23
N THR A 158 2.93 -3.25 8.65
CA THR A 158 4.26 -3.39 8.04
C THR A 158 4.83 -4.79 8.22
N ASP A 159 4.59 -5.44 9.36
CA ASP A 159 5.02 -6.83 9.62
C ASP A 159 4.30 -7.83 8.69
N PHE A 160 2.99 -7.62 8.45
CA PHE A 160 2.22 -8.41 7.49
C PHE A 160 2.74 -8.21 6.05
N ILE A 161 3.10 -6.98 5.67
CA ILE A 161 3.70 -6.70 4.36
C ILE A 161 5.05 -7.40 4.23
N MET A 162 5.90 -7.33 5.26
CA MET A 162 7.19 -8.01 5.27
C MET A 162 7.05 -9.53 5.14
N THR A 163 6.08 -10.11 5.85
CA THR A 163 5.75 -11.53 5.74
C THR A 163 5.28 -11.88 4.32
N THR A 164 4.43 -11.05 3.73
CA THR A 164 3.93 -11.23 2.35
C THR A 164 5.08 -11.15 1.34
N LEU A 165 5.94 -10.14 1.43
CA LEU A 165 7.12 -9.99 0.57
C LEU A 165 8.04 -11.21 0.66
N LYS A 166 8.30 -11.71 1.87
CA LYS A 166 9.15 -12.89 2.09
C LYS A 166 8.54 -14.16 1.49
N GLN A 167 7.21 -14.31 1.53
CA GLN A 167 6.52 -15.46 0.94
C GLN A 167 6.44 -15.36 -0.59
N LEU A 168 6.05 -14.20 -1.13
CA LEU A 168 6.01 -13.98 -2.58
C LEU A 168 7.40 -14.13 -3.22
N ASN A 169 8.46 -13.62 -2.59
CA ASN A 169 9.83 -13.77 -3.09
C ASN A 169 10.37 -15.21 -3.03
N ARG A 170 9.65 -16.16 -2.42
CA ARG A 170 10.00 -17.59 -2.50
C ARG A 170 9.28 -18.28 -3.65
N GLU A 171 8.14 -17.73 -4.07
CA GLU A 171 7.33 -18.21 -5.18
C GLU A 171 7.92 -17.75 -6.54
N PHE A 172 8.57 -16.58 -6.57
CA PHE A 172 9.19 -15.96 -7.75
C PHE A 172 10.71 -15.87 -7.62
#